data_AF-A0A8C0MYL7-F1
#
_entry.id   AF-A0A8C0MYL7-F1
#
_cell.length_a   1.000
_cell.length_b   1.000
_cell.length_c   1.000
_cell.angle_alpha   90.00
_cell.angle_beta   90.00
_cell.angle_gamma   90.00
#
_symmetry.space_group_name_H-M   'P 1'
#
loop_
_entity.id
_entity.type
_entity.pdbx_description
1 polymer ?
#
loop_
_entity_poly.entity_id
_entity_poly.type
_entity_poly.pdbx_seq_one_letter_code
_entity_poly.pdbx_strand_id
1 'polypeptide(L)' 'MKAFLLTLAALVLLSQVTLGSAEKCWNLRGSCREKCIKNEKLYIFCTSGKLCCLKPKFQPTYSLWPD' A
#
# COMPACT_ATOMS: atom_id res chain seq x y z
N MET A 1 -15.50 33.58 -9.60
CA MET A 1 -14.54 33.26 -8.51
C MET A 1 -14.94 32.04 -7.68
N LYS A 2 -16.18 31.94 -7.16
CA LYS A 2 -16.63 30.78 -6.35
C LYS A 2 -16.55 29.42 -7.07
N ALA A 3 -16.94 29.35 -8.35
CA ALA A 3 -16.90 28.10 -9.11
C ALA A 3 -15.50 27.50 -9.20
N PHE A 4 -14.48 28.33 -9.51
CA PHE A 4 -13.08 27.89 -9.58
C PHE A 4 -12.55 27.33 -8.25
N LEU A 5 -12.92 27.93 -7.13
CA LEU A 5 -12.54 27.43 -5.80
C LEU A 5 -13.17 26.07 -5.49
N LEU A 6 -14.42 25.86 -5.92
CA LEU A 6 -15.10 24.57 -5.77
C LEU A 6 -14.46 23.49 -6.64
N THR A 7 -14.10 23.81 -7.89
CA THR A 7 -13.41 22.85 -8.77
C THR A 7 -12.04 22.49 -8.21
N LEU A 8 -11.30 23.46 -7.68
CA LEU A 8 -10.00 23.23 -7.07
C LEU A 8 -10.11 22.36 -5.81
N ALA A 9 -11.09 22.63 -4.94
CA ALA A 9 -11.34 21.81 -3.75
C ALA A 9 -11.71 20.37 -4.11
N ALA A 10 -12.56 20.17 -5.13
CA ALA A 10 -12.92 18.84 -5.61
C ALA A 10 -11.71 18.06 -6.17
N LEU A 11 -10.84 18.72 -6.93
CA LEU A 11 -9.60 18.12 -7.46
C LEU A 11 -8.65 17.71 -6.33
N VAL A 12 -8.47 18.55 -5.31
CA VAL A 12 -7.64 18.25 -4.14
C VAL A 12 -8.19 17.04 -3.37
N LEU A 13 -9.50 16.98 -3.12
CA LEU A 13 -10.13 15.85 -2.42
C LEU A 13 -9.95 14.53 -3.19
N LEU A 14 -10.13 14.55 -4.52
CA LEU A 14 -9.92 13.37 -5.37
C LEU A 14 -8.46 12.89 -5.37
N SER A 15 -7.49 13.81 -5.31
CA SER A 15 -6.08 13.45 -5.17
C SER A 15 -5.76 12.79 -3.82
N GLN A 16 -6.45 13.17 -2.74
CA GLN A 16 -6.25 12.54 -1.43
C GLN A 16 -6.85 11.14 -1.36
N VAL A 17 -7.89 10.84 -2.14
CA VAL A 17 -8.49 9.50 -2.21
C VAL A 17 -7.64 8.55 -3.04
N THR A 18 -7.05 9.03 -4.14
CA THR A 18 -6.14 8.24 -4.98
C THR A 18 -4.75 8.09 -4.38
N LEU A 19 -4.29 9.10 -3.64
CA LEU A 19 -3.06 9.11 -2.85
C LEU A 19 -3.36 8.85 -1.35
N GLY A 20 -4.46 8.18 -1.06
CA GLY A 20 -4.84 7.78 0.29
C GLY A 20 -3.84 6.74 0.76
N SER A 21 -2.85 7.21 1.53
CA SER A 21 -1.80 6.46 2.23
C SER A 21 -1.98 4.95 2.14
N ALA A 22 -1.33 4.31 1.16
CA ALA A 22 -1.38 2.86 1.04
C ALA A 22 -1.01 2.25 2.40
N GLU A 23 -1.97 1.53 3.00
CA GLU A 23 -1.82 0.89 4.31
C GLU A 23 -0.46 0.19 4.35
N LYS A 24 0.34 0.54 5.36
CA LYS A 24 1.69 0.01 5.51
C LYS A 24 1.65 -1.25 6.35
N CYS A 25 2.48 -2.21 6.00
CA CYS A 25 2.58 -3.49 6.70
C CYS A 25 4.04 -3.83 7.00
N TRP A 26 4.25 -4.84 7.85
CA TRP A 26 5.57 -5.36 8.21
C TRP A 26 6.55 -4.27 8.67
N ASN A 27 6.21 -3.58 9.78
CA ASN A 27 7.01 -2.48 10.33
C ASN A 27 7.34 -1.40 9.28
N LEU A 28 6.33 -1.01 8.51
CA LEU A 28 6.42 0.01 7.44
C LEU A 28 7.32 -0.36 6.25
N ARG A 29 7.81 -1.60 6.17
CA ARG A 29 8.67 -2.07 5.06
C ARG A 29 7.88 -2.53 3.84
N GLY A 30 6.58 -2.78 4.02
CA GLY A 30 5.67 -3.21 2.96
C GLY A 30 4.52 -2.25 2.73
N SER A 31 3.70 -2.57 1.73
CA SER A 31 2.44 -1.86 1.47
C SER A 31 1.36 -2.86 1.09
N CYS A 32 0.17 -2.65 1.63
CA CYS A 32 -1.02 -3.45 1.36
C CYS A 32 -1.58 -3.09 -0.01
N ARG A 33 -1.78 -4.09 -0.87
CA ARG A 33 -2.25 -3.93 -2.26
C ARG A 33 -3.19 -5.08 -2.64
N GLU A 34 -4.07 -4.85 -3.62
CA GLU A 34 -4.84 -5.95 -4.22
C GLU A 34 -3.94 -6.97 -4.93
N LYS A 35 -2.85 -6.48 -5.55
CA LYS A 35 -1.84 -7.29 -6.23
C LYS A 35 -0.46 -6.67 -6.01
N CYS A 36 0.54 -7.51 -5.76
CA CYS A 36 1.92 -7.04 -5.69
C CYS A 36 2.44 -6.63 -7.06
N ILE A 37 3.30 -5.61 -7.09
CA ILE A 37 3.94 -5.15 -8.32
C ILE A 37 5.25 -5.91 -8.57
N LYS A 38 5.87 -5.67 -9.74
CA LYS A 38 7.17 -6.27 -10.08
C LYS A 38 8.20 -5.95 -8.97
N ASN A 39 9.02 -6.94 -8.63
CA ASN A 39 10.04 -6.87 -7.57
C ASN A 39 9.50 -6.71 -6.15
N GLU A 40 8.24 -7.05 -5.91
CA GLU A 40 7.68 -7.33 -4.58
C GLU A 40 7.24 -8.80 -4.51
N LYS A 41 7.19 -9.38 -3.32
CA LYS A 41 6.49 -10.66 -3.08
C LYS A 41 5.46 -10.49 -1.97
N LEU A 42 4.43 -11.32 -2.04
CA LEU A 42 3.48 -11.51 -0.94
C LEU A 42 4.22 -12.07 0.27
N TYR A 43 3.90 -11.52 1.44
CA TYR A 43 4.36 -12.06 2.72
C TYR A 43 3.21 -12.51 3.62
N ILE A 44 2.24 -11.63 3.89
CA ILE A 44 1.06 -11.92 4.72
C ILE A 44 -0.14 -11.12 4.19
N PHE A 45 -1.35 -11.40 4.67
CA PHE A 45 -2.51 -10.56 4.45
C PHE A 45 -2.55 -9.40 5.46
N CYS A 46 -2.95 -8.22 5.00
CA CYS A 46 -3.28 -7.09 5.85
C CYS A 46 -4.65 -7.28 6.50
N THR A 47 -4.97 -6.52 7.55
CA THR A 47 -6.27 -6.56 8.21
C THR A 47 -7.42 -6.23 7.24
N SER A 48 -7.13 -5.44 6.22
CA SER A 48 -8.05 -5.14 5.11
C SER A 48 -8.31 -6.31 4.16
N GLY A 49 -7.64 -7.46 4.33
CA GLY A 49 -7.70 -8.62 3.42
C GLY A 49 -6.79 -8.48 2.18
N LYS A 50 -6.13 -7.34 2.01
CA LYS A 50 -5.18 -7.08 0.92
C LYS A 50 -3.85 -7.81 1.13
N LEU A 51 -3.06 -7.93 0.07
CA LEU A 51 -1.72 -8.53 0.12
C LEU A 51 -0.71 -7.54 0.72
N CYS A 52 0.02 -7.94 1.77
CA CYS A 52 1.21 -7.23 2.21
C CYS A 52 2.38 -7.56 1.26
N CYS A 53 2.76 -6.57 0.45
CA CYS A 53 3.80 -6.73 -0.56
C CYS A 53 5.13 -6.15 -0.06
N LEU A 54 6.20 -6.97 -0.11
CA LEU A 54 7.55 -6.62 0.35
C LEU A 54 8.58 -6.71 -0.77
N LYS A 55 9.49 -5.73 -0.83
CA LYS A 55 10.72 -5.85 -1.62
C LYS A 55 11.57 -7.02 -1.07
N PRO A 56 12.26 -7.80 -1.92
CA PRO A 56 13.08 -8.94 -1.51
C PRO A 56 14.02 -8.67 -0.33
N LYS A 57 14.68 -7.50 -0.29
CA LYS A 57 15.59 -7.11 0.79
C LYS A 57 14.96 -6.98 2.19
N PHE A 58 13.62 -6.91 2.27
CA PHE A 58 12.87 -6.80 3.51
C PHE A 58 12.06 -8.04 3.83
N GLN A 59 12.10 -9.05 2.96
CA GLN A 59 11.53 -10.35 3.29
C GLN A 59 12.33 -10.91 4.46
N PRO A 60 11.65 -11.46 5.48
CA PRO A 60 12.35 -12.26 6.46
C PRO A 60 13.01 -13.42 5.72
N THR A 61 14.31 -13.59 5.94
CA THR A 61 15.00 -14.80 5.55
C THR A 61 14.39 -15.91 6.39
N TYR A 62 13.58 -16.78 5.77
CA TYR A 62 13.09 -17.98 6.42
C TYR A 62 14.31 -18.84 6.74
N SER A 63 14.83 -18.77 7.97
CA SER A 63 15.59 -19.87 8.56
C SER A 63 14.67 -20.86 9.28
N LEU A 64 13.37 -20.58 9.39
CA LEU A 64 12.43 -21.39 10.17
C LEU A 64 11.00 -21.34 9.57
N TRP A 65 10.77 -22.08 8.49
CA TRP A 65 9.49 -22.78 8.34
C TRP A 65 9.84 -24.27 8.23
N PRO A 66 9.40 -25.12 9.18
CA PRO A 66 9.51 -26.55 9.00
C PRO A 66 8.56 -26.96 7.88
N ASP A 67 9.06 -27.82 6.98
CA ASP A 67 8.27 -28.49 5.95
C ASP A 67 7.04 -29.21 6.53
#